data_AF-A0A5C8SM52-F1
#
_entry.id   AF-A0A5C8SM52-F1
#
_cell.length_a   1.000
_cell.length_b   1.000
_cell.length_c   1.000
_cell.angle_alpha   90.00
_cell.angle_beta   90.00
_cell.angle_gamma   90.00
#
_symmetry.space_group_name_H-M   'P 1'
#
loop_
_entity.id
_entity.type
_entity.pdbx_description
1 polymer ?
#
loop_
_entity_poly.entity_id
_entity_poly.type
_entity_poly.pdbx_seq_one_letter_code
_entity_poly.pdbx_strand_id
1 'polypeptide(L)'
;MTPRSQRAIANLRRICDEQLAGRVDLSTIDIFQQPHLAEKHQVVAAPTLLRLEPLPVKRLIGDLSDEARVLSGLDLPMSLRKAADGR
;
A
#
# COMPACT_ATOMS: atom_id res chain seq x y z
N MET A 1 7.75 -16.46 0.55
CA MET A 1 7.52 -15.11 -0.03
C MET A 1 7.74 -15.14 -1.55
N THR A 2 6.77 -14.68 -2.36
CA THR A 2 6.84 -14.74 -3.83
C THR A 2 7.47 -13.49 -4.44
N PRO A 3 8.06 -13.54 -5.66
CA PRO A 3 8.63 -12.36 -6.33
C PRO A 3 7.62 -11.21 -6.52
N ARG A 4 6.35 -11.54 -6.75
CA ARG A 4 5.27 -10.55 -6.89
C ARG A 4 4.98 -9.81 -5.58
N SER A 5 5.06 -10.52 -4.44
CA SER A 5 4.88 -9.90 -3.12
C SER A 5 6.07 -9.03 -2.72
N GLN A 6 7.29 -9.45 -3.06
CA GLN A 6 8.50 -8.64 -2.87
C GLN A 6 8.41 -7.31 -3.63
N ARG A 7 7.98 -7.35 -4.90
CA ARG A 7 7.76 -6.12 -5.68
C ARG A 7 6.68 -5.23 -5.06
N ALA A 8 5.56 -5.81 -4.62
CA ALA A 8 4.50 -5.06 -3.95
C ALA A 8 5.01 -4.29 -2.72
N ILE A 9 5.80 -4.95 -1.87
CA ILE A 9 6.35 -4.33 -0.65
C ILE A 9 7.36 -3.24 -1.00
N ALA A 10 8.26 -3.48 -1.97
CA ALA A 10 9.23 -2.48 -2.40
C ALA A 10 8.55 -1.23 -2.98
N ASN A 11 7.55 -1.42 -3.84
CA ASN A 11 6.79 -0.32 -4.42
C ASN A 11 6.00 0.45 -3.36
N LEU A 12 5.35 -0.24 -2.43
CA LEU A 12 4.60 0.41 -1.34
C LEU A 12 5.52 1.25 -0.45
N ARG A 13 6.68 0.72 -0.06
CA ARG A 13 7.67 1.47 0.74
C ARG A 13 8.10 2.74 0.02
N ARG A 14 8.44 2.65 -1.27
CA ARG A 14 8.79 3.80 -2.11
C ARG A 14 7.69 4.87 -2.12
N ILE A 15 6.44 4.47 -2.34
CA ILE A 15 5.29 5.39 -2.35
C ILE A 15 5.12 6.05 -0.97
N CYS A 16 5.25 5.29 0.11
CA CYS A 16 5.13 5.83 1.46
C CYS A 16 6.24 6.83 1.80
N ASP A 17 7.47 6.55 1.39
CA ASP A 17 8.62 7.44 1.61
C ASP A 17 8.49 8.73 0.80
N GLU A 18 8.07 8.63 -0.47
CA GLU A 18 7.97 9.79 -1.37
C GLU A 18 6.72 10.65 -1.12
N GLN A 19 5.58 10.03 -0.83
CA GLN A 19 4.28 10.70 -0.84
C GLN A 19 3.68 10.87 0.56
N LEU A 20 4.01 9.99 1.50
CA LEU A 20 3.31 9.94 2.79
C LEU A 20 4.21 10.32 3.97
N ALA A 21 5.50 10.60 3.73
CA ALA A 21 6.44 11.23 4.66
C ALA A 21 6.44 10.60 6.07
N GLY A 22 6.34 9.28 6.16
CA GLY A 22 6.31 8.54 7.43
C GLY A 22 5.02 8.68 8.25
N ARG A 23 3.94 9.22 7.66
CA ARG A 23 2.62 9.36 8.32
C ARG A 23 1.75 8.12 8.22
N VAL A 24 2.36 6.97 7.94
CA VAL A 24 1.65 5.70 7.71
C VAL A 24 2.32 4.64 8.54
N ASP A 25 1.51 3.84 9.22
CA ASP A 25 1.96 2.59 9.79
C ASP A 25 1.79 1.48 8.76
N LEU A 26 2.87 0.75 8.48
CA LEU A 26 2.91 -0.30 7.47
C LEU A 26 3.20 -1.64 8.13
N SER A 27 2.23 -2.56 8.04
CA SER A 27 2.40 -3.95 8.47
C SER A 27 2.30 -4.90 7.27
N THR A 28 3.23 -5.86 7.21
CA THR A 28 3.23 -6.92 6.18
C THR A 28 2.81 -8.23 6.83
N ILE A 29 1.75 -8.84 6.31
CA ILE A 29 1.21 -10.11 6.81
C ILE A 29 1.49 -11.20 5.78
N ASP A 30 2.18 -12.27 6.18
CA ASP A 30 2.25 -13.48 5.38
C ASP A 30 1.01 -14.34 5.65
N ILE A 31 0.08 -14.36 4.70
CA ILE A 31 -1.19 -15.09 4.82
C ILE A 31 -1.02 -16.61 4.85
N PHE A 32 0.12 -17.14 4.38
CA PHE A 32 0.40 -18.58 4.50
C PHE A 32 0.74 -18.95 5.95
N GLN A 33 1.31 -18.01 6.70
CA GLN A 33 1.62 -18.18 8.13
C GLN A 33 0.45 -17.78 9.03
N GLN A 34 -0.38 -16.83 8.59
CA GLN A 34 -1.49 -16.27 9.36
C GLN A 34 -2.80 -16.26 8.55
N PRO A 35 -3.35 -17.42 8.18
CA PRO A 35 -4.53 -17.53 7.31
C PRO A 35 -5.79 -16.88 7.91
N HIS A 36 -5.94 -16.90 9.23
CA HIS A 36 -7.06 -16.28 9.94
C HIS A 36 -7.18 -14.77 9.68
N LEU A 37 -6.06 -14.06 9.44
CA LEU A 37 -6.09 -12.64 9.09
C LEU A 37 -6.59 -12.42 7.66
N ALA A 38 -6.24 -13.32 6.73
CA ALA A 38 -6.75 -13.27 5.37
C ALA A 38 -8.26 -13.48 5.35
N GLU A 39 -8.78 -14.46 6.12
CA GLU A 39 -10.21 -14.70 6.27
C GLU A 39 -10.94 -13.50 6.89
N LYS A 40 -10.44 -12.99 8.03
CA LYS A 40 -11.00 -11.82 8.72
C LYS A 40 -11.16 -10.61 7.79
N HIS A 41 -10.17 -10.39 6.93
CA HIS A 41 -10.18 -9.26 6.00
C HIS A 41 -10.67 -9.63 4.60
N GLN A 42 -11.20 -10.84 4.39
CA GLN A 42 -11.69 -11.34 3.10
C GLN A 42 -10.69 -11.16 1.95
N VAL A 43 -9.42 -11.47 2.21
CA VAL A 43 -8.33 -11.44 1.23
C VAL A 43 -8.33 -12.74 0.46
N VAL A 44 -8.83 -12.69 -0.77
CA VAL A 44 -8.94 -13.87 -1.67
C VAL A 44 -7.74 -14.05 -2.58
N ALA A 45 -6.89 -13.02 -2.70
CA ALA A 45 -5.73 -13.01 -3.60
C ALA A 45 -4.54 -12.31 -2.94
N ALA A 46 -3.34 -12.75 -3.26
CA ALA A 46 -2.10 -12.09 -2.85
C ALA A 46 -1.31 -11.63 -4.09
N PRO A 47 -0.59 -10.50 -4.03
CA PRO A 47 -0.54 -9.53 -2.93
C PRO A 47 -1.76 -8.58 -2.91
N THR A 48 -2.28 -8.29 -1.70
CA THR A 48 -3.37 -7.35 -1.46
C THR A 48 -2.93 -6.31 -0.42
N LEU A 49 -3.15 -5.03 -0.73
CA LEU A 49 -2.97 -3.91 0.17
C LEU A 49 -4.31 -3.49 0.76
N LEU A 50 -4.36 -3.29 2.07
CA LEU A 50 -5.50 -2.79 2.81
C LEU A 50 -5.13 -1.50 3.54
N ARG A 51 -5.94 -0.45 3.37
CA ARG A 51 -5.90 0.73 4.25
C ARG A 51 -7.08 0.63 5.21
N LEU A 52 -6.80 0.34 6.48
CA LEU A 52 -7.83 0.11 7.50
C LEU A 52 -8.43 1.41 8.04
N GLU A 53 -7.63 2.47 8.11
CA GLU A 53 -8.05 3.78 8.64
C GLU A 53 -7.59 4.94 7.76
N PRO A 54 -8.33 6.07 7.76
CA PRO A 54 -9.71 6.20 8.26
C PRO A 54 -10.70 5.34 7.46
N LEU A 55 -11.88 5.04 8.02
CA LEU A 55 -12.94 4.37 7.26
C LEU A 55 -13.43 5.26 6.10
N PRO A 56 -13.96 4.65 5.01
CA PRO A 56 -14.10 3.21 4.78
C PRO A 56 -12.77 2.54 4.42
N VAL A 57 -12.66 1.24 4.73
CA VAL A 57 -11.50 0.42 4.38
C VAL A 57 -11.33 0.40 2.85
N LYS A 58 -10.10 0.64 2.38
CA LYS A 58 -9.74 0.56 0.95
C LYS A 58 -8.88 -0.65 0.67
N ARG A 59 -9.03 -1.22 -0.52
CA ARG A 59 -8.33 -2.43 -0.96
C ARG A 59 -7.77 -2.25 -2.37
N LEU A 60 -6.53 -2.71 -2.57
CA LEU A 60 -5.90 -2.83 -3.87
C LEU A 60 -5.24 -4.19 -4.02
N ILE A 61 -5.43 -4.83 -5.18
CA ILE A 61 -4.81 -6.13 -5.51
C ILE A 61 -3.79 -5.90 -6.61
N GLY A 62 -2.59 -6.45 -6.46
CA GLY A 62 -1.52 -6.33 -7.45
C GLY A 62 -0.18 -5.93 -6.83
N ASP A 63 0.82 -5.74 -7.69
CA ASP A 63 2.19 -5.44 -7.26
C ASP A 63 2.45 -3.95 -6.98
N LEU A 64 1.41 -3.12 -6.96
CA LEU A 64 1.46 -1.71 -6.56
C LEU A 64 2.47 -0.86 -7.37
N SER A 65 2.78 -1.28 -8.61
CA SER A 65 3.73 -0.59 -9.50
C SER A 65 3.25 0.76 -10.02
N ASP A 66 1.93 0.94 -10.17
CA ASP A 66 1.32 2.20 -10.60
C ASP A 66 0.98 3.07 -9.38
N GLU A 67 1.85 4.04 -9.08
CA GLU A 67 1.72 4.93 -7.94
C GLU A 67 0.44 5.77 -7.97
N ALA A 68 0.06 6.32 -9.12
CA ALA A 68 -1.13 7.15 -9.24
C ALA A 68 -2.39 6.32 -8.94
N ARG A 69 -2.43 5.09 -9.43
CA ARG A 69 -3.51 4.14 -9.13
C ARG A 69 -3.52 3.72 -7.66
N VAL A 70 -2.36 3.59 -7.03
CA VAL A 70 -2.26 3.28 -5.60
C VAL A 70 -2.82 4.43 -4.76
N LEU A 71 -2.36 5.65 -5.00
CA LEU A 71 -2.81 6.83 -4.25
C LEU A 71 -4.32 7.06 -4.43
N SER A 72 -4.81 7.02 -5.67
CA SER A 72 -6.23 7.17 -5.96
C SER A 72 -7.07 6.02 -5.37
N GLY A 73 -6.62 4.78 -5.50
CA GLY A 73 -7.35 3.62 -4.96
C GLY A 73 -7.44 3.58 -3.44
N LEU A 74 -6.54 4.29 -2.75
CA LEU A 74 -6.55 4.43 -1.29
C LEU A 74 -7.19 5.75 -0.82
N ASP A 75 -7.68 6.61 -1.71
CA ASP A 75 -8.09 7.99 -1.38
C ASP A 75 -7.01 8.77 -0.60
N LEU A 76 -5.74 8.57 -0.97
CA LEU A 76 -4.63 9.30 -0.37
C LEU A 76 -4.34 10.57 -1.18
N PRO A 77 -4.11 11.71 -0.50
CA PRO A 77 -3.67 12.90 -1.21
C PRO A 77 -2.31 12.62 -1.83
N MET A 78 -2.17 12.93 -3.11
CA MET A 78 -0.84 13.04 -3.70
C MET A 78 -0.16 14.20 -2.98
N SER A 79 0.91 13.91 -2.25
CA SER A 79 1.73 14.99 -1.72
C SER A 79 2.41 15.60 -2.92
N LEU A 80 1.87 16.72 -3.40
CA LEU A 80 2.64 17.67 -4.18
C LEU A 80 3.81 18.06 -3.27
N ARG A 81 4.93 17.34 -3.33
CA ARG A 81 6.22 17.95 -3.02
C ARG A 81 6.24 19.15 -3.94
N LYS A 82 6.04 20.33 -3.36
CA LYS A 82 6.14 21.60 -4.06
C LYS A 82 7.36 21.50 -4.96
N ALA A 83 7.18 21.89 -6.22
CA ALA A 83 8.20 22.63 -6.92
C ALA A 83 8.60 23.82 -6.03
N ALA A 84 9.53 23.57 -5.13
CA ALA A 84 10.21 24.52 -4.29
C ALA A 84 11.64 23.98 -4.14
N ASP A 85 12.30 23.82 -5.27
CA ASP A 85 13.69 24.25 -5.34
C ASP A 85 13.69 25.45 -6.28
N GLY A 86 13.70 26.63 -5.67
CA GLY A 86 13.97 27.85 -6.38
C GLY A 86 15.47 27.94 -6.60
N ARG A 87 15.88 27.89 -7.86
CA ARG A 87 16.93 28.77 -8.37
C ARG A 87 16.63 29.12 -9.82
#